data_AF-A0A6N2Y4Z7-F1
#
_entry.id   AF-A0A6N2Y4Z7-F1
#
_cell.length_a   1.000
_cell.length_b   1.000
_cell.length_c   1.000
_cell.angle_alpha   90.00
_cell.angle_beta   90.00
_cell.angle_gamma   90.00
#
_symmetry.space_group_name_H-M   'P 1'
#
loop_
_entity.id
_entity.type
_entity.pdbx_description
1 polymer ?
#
loop_
_entity_poly.entity_id
_entity_poly.type
_entity_poly.pdbx_seq_one_letter_code
_entity_poly.pdbx_strand_id
1 'polypeptide(L)'
;MEKLSRNSRVVAITKLLLENPNKILGLNQFSDLLNAAKSTISEDIVIIRELLEKLEMGKVETISGAAGGIKFIPIIGYERGNKFALELCDLLKDDGRVIAGNFIYVTDVMYNPQIIGKAGVILSSCFKNMDIDYVITVETKGIPLAYEVARNLGVQLVIARRDTQVTEGPTVTINYVSGTSGRLQQMSLSKRSMKPSSKCIFIDDFMKGGGTAQGIKDLLKEFDSELVGIGVLIDNKQVEKKLVDDYVSIVELNSVDKSSIIEVQPSEMFS
;
A
#
# COMPACT_ATOMS: atom_id res chain seq x y z
N MET A 1 -15.97 10.14 35.76
CA MET A 1 -16.36 10.38 34.35
C MET A 1 -17.80 9.98 34.16
N GLU A 2 -18.56 10.79 33.43
CA GLU A 2 -19.94 10.47 33.06
C GLU A 2 -19.99 9.21 32.18
N LYS A 3 -21.01 8.38 32.36
CA LYS A 3 -21.16 7.12 31.60
C LYS A 3 -21.61 7.45 30.18
N LEU A 4 -20.76 7.16 29.20
CA LEU A 4 -21.09 7.42 27.80
C LEU A 4 -22.25 6.53 27.32
N SER A 5 -23.13 7.09 26.48
CA SER A 5 -24.18 6.35 25.80
C SER A 5 -23.59 5.31 24.83
N ARG A 6 -24.36 4.28 24.45
CA ARG A 6 -23.93 3.28 23.45
C ARG A 6 -23.52 3.96 22.13
N ASN A 7 -24.32 4.91 21.64
CA ASN A 7 -24.02 5.61 20.40
C ASN A 7 -22.68 6.36 20.46
N SER A 8 -22.40 7.04 21.58
CA SER A 8 -21.14 7.74 21.80
C SER A 8 -19.94 6.77 21.82
N ARG A 9 -20.09 5.62 22.49
CA ARG A 9 -19.04 4.59 22.55
C ARG A 9 -18.77 3.97 21.18
N VAL A 10 -19.81 3.62 20.43
CA VAL A 10 -19.69 3.07 19.08
C VAL A 10 -18.93 4.02 18.16
N VAL A 11 -19.24 5.32 18.20
CA VAL A 11 -18.52 6.34 17.43
C VAL A 11 -17.04 6.40 17.83
N ALA A 12 -16.74 6.42 19.13
CA ALA A 12 -15.37 6.48 19.63
C ALA A 12 -14.56 5.23 19.26
N ILE A 13 -15.12 4.03 19.44
CA ILE A 13 -14.46 2.77 19.07
C ILE A 13 -14.19 2.73 17.56
N THR A 14 -15.18 3.11 16.74
CA THR A 14 -15.03 3.16 15.28
C THR A 14 -13.90 4.08 14.88
N LYS A 15 -13.85 5.31 15.43
CA LYS A 15 -12.80 6.28 15.14
C LYS A 15 -11.40 5.73 15.46
N LEU A 16 -11.23 5.14 16.63
CA LEU A 16 -9.94 4.59 17.07
C LEU A 16 -9.48 3.41 16.22
N LEU A 17 -10.41 2.55 15.79
CA LEU A 17 -10.11 1.44 14.88
C LEU A 17 -9.64 1.94 13.51
N LEU A 18 -10.34 2.94 12.93
CA LEU A 18 -9.99 3.49 11.62
C LEU A 18 -8.65 4.24 11.61
N GLU A 19 -8.27 4.86 12.73
CA GLU A 19 -6.96 5.54 12.86
C GLU A 19 -5.80 4.59 13.12
N ASN A 20 -6.08 3.34 13.50
CA ASN A 20 -5.08 2.32 13.81
C ASN A 20 -5.31 1.03 13.00
N PRO A 21 -5.31 1.12 11.65
CA PRO A 21 -5.51 -0.04 10.80
C PRO A 21 -4.41 -1.08 11.03
N ASN A 22 -4.80 -2.35 10.96
CA ASN A 22 -4.00 -3.54 11.20
C ASN A 22 -3.22 -3.59 12.54
N LYS A 23 -3.54 -2.72 13.51
CA LYS A 23 -3.00 -2.79 14.87
C LYS A 23 -3.98 -3.47 15.82
N ILE A 24 -3.44 -4.26 16.74
CA ILE A 24 -4.23 -4.92 17.80
C ILE A 24 -4.47 -3.89 18.91
N LEU A 25 -5.74 -3.59 19.16
CA LEU A 25 -6.19 -2.73 20.25
C LEU A 25 -6.85 -3.59 21.34
N GLY A 26 -6.31 -3.51 22.55
CA GLY A 26 -6.79 -4.31 23.68
C GLY A 26 -8.13 -3.80 24.22
N LEU A 27 -9.02 -4.71 24.61
CA LEU A 27 -10.34 -4.34 25.17
C LEU A 27 -10.25 -3.48 26.44
N ASN A 28 -9.18 -3.63 27.22
CA ASN A 28 -8.91 -2.77 28.39
C ASN A 28 -8.81 -1.30 28.00
N GLN A 29 -8.14 -0.99 26.88
CA GLN A 29 -7.94 0.39 26.44
C GLN A 29 -9.29 1.10 26.21
N PHE A 30 -10.26 0.40 25.60
CA PHE A 30 -11.60 0.93 25.41
C PHE A 30 -12.42 0.97 26.70
N SER A 31 -12.31 -0.06 27.54
CA SER A 31 -12.97 -0.14 28.85
C SER A 31 -12.60 1.05 29.73
N ASP A 32 -11.31 1.36 29.80
CA ASP A 32 -10.76 2.45 30.62
C ASP A 32 -11.12 3.81 30.02
N LEU A 33 -10.93 3.97 28.71
CA LEU A 33 -11.21 5.23 28.01
C LEU A 33 -12.69 5.62 28.06
N LEU A 34 -13.60 4.64 27.92
CA LEU A 34 -15.03 4.88 27.78
C LEU A 34 -15.81 4.65 29.09
N ASN A 35 -15.11 4.27 30.16
CA ASN A 35 -15.68 3.96 31.47
C ASN A 35 -16.86 2.96 31.37
N ALA A 36 -16.63 1.83 30.70
CA ALA A 36 -17.64 0.80 30.43
C ALA A 36 -17.06 -0.61 30.60
N ALA A 37 -17.88 -1.56 31.04
CA ALA A 37 -17.44 -2.95 31.22
C ALA A 37 -17.03 -3.59 29.88
N LYS A 38 -16.08 -4.53 29.92
CA LYS A 38 -15.60 -5.25 28.73
C LYS A 38 -16.73 -5.93 27.94
N SER A 39 -17.71 -6.52 28.62
CA SER A 39 -18.88 -7.13 27.98
C SER A 39 -19.68 -6.11 27.17
N THR A 40 -19.87 -4.91 27.72
CA THR A 40 -20.53 -3.79 27.03
C THR A 40 -19.72 -3.34 25.80
N ILE A 41 -18.39 -3.22 25.93
CA ILE A 41 -17.51 -2.90 24.81
C ILE A 41 -17.58 -3.98 23.72
N SER A 42 -17.60 -5.26 24.09
CA SER A 42 -17.74 -6.37 23.15
C SER A 42 -19.05 -6.33 22.37
N GLU A 43 -20.18 -6.02 23.02
CA GLU A 43 -21.46 -5.82 22.32
C GLU A 43 -21.40 -4.64 21.33
N ASP A 44 -20.76 -3.53 21.73
CA ASP A 44 -20.61 -2.36 20.85
C ASP A 44 -19.71 -2.69 19.64
N ILE A 45 -18.67 -3.51 19.81
CA ILE A 45 -17.80 -3.99 18.73
C ILE A 45 -18.54 -4.88 17.73
N VAL A 46 -19.48 -5.72 18.19
CA VAL A 46 -20.28 -6.57 17.30
C VAL A 46 -21.06 -5.70 16.31
N ILE A 47 -21.69 -4.62 16.78
CA ILE A 47 -22.41 -3.66 15.93
C ILE A 47 -21.49 -3.05 14.89
N ILE A 48 -20.28 -2.64 15.29
CA ILE A 48 -19.28 -2.02 14.39
C ILE A 48 -18.83 -3.03 13.33
N ARG A 49 -18.52 -4.27 13.74
CA ARG A 49 -18.10 -5.34 12.85
C ARG A 49 -19.16 -5.61 11.78
N GLU A 50 -20.39 -5.88 12.21
CA GLU A 50 -21.50 -6.21 11.32
C GLU A 50 -21.76 -5.10 10.31
N LEU A 51 -21.72 -3.83 10.75
CA LEU A 51 -21.96 -2.70 9.86
C LEU A 51 -20.82 -2.50 8.85
N LEU A 52 -19.56 -2.51 9.30
CA LEU A 52 -18.41 -2.32 8.41
C LEU A 52 -18.29 -3.45 7.38
N GLU A 53 -18.57 -4.69 7.79
CA GLU A 53 -18.55 -5.86 6.90
C GLU A 53 -19.71 -5.82 5.90
N LYS A 54 -20.94 -5.53 6.38
CA LYS A 54 -22.13 -5.39 5.52
C LYS A 54 -21.97 -4.29 4.47
N LEU A 55 -21.32 -3.20 4.85
CA LEU A 55 -21.03 -2.09 3.94
C LEU A 55 -19.70 -2.26 3.22
N GLU A 56 -19.02 -3.42 3.31
CA GLU A 56 -17.70 -3.71 2.73
C GLU A 56 -16.69 -2.54 2.88
N MET A 57 -16.66 -1.93 4.07
CA MET A 57 -15.77 -0.82 4.46
C MET A 57 -14.54 -1.31 5.24
N GLY A 58 -14.43 -2.62 5.45
CA GLY A 58 -13.36 -3.25 6.20
C GLY A 58 -13.88 -4.37 7.09
N LYS A 59 -12.96 -5.02 7.79
CA LYS A 59 -13.25 -6.15 8.67
C LYS A 59 -12.71 -5.88 10.07
N VAL A 60 -13.46 -6.22 11.11
CA VAL A 60 -12.99 -6.15 12.50
C VAL A 60 -12.77 -7.57 13.02
N GLU A 61 -11.52 -7.97 13.20
CA GLU A 61 -11.14 -9.29 13.70
C GLU A 61 -10.88 -9.28 15.20
N THR A 62 -11.21 -10.38 15.87
CA THR A 62 -10.85 -10.61 17.28
C THR A 62 -9.61 -11.50 17.34
N ILE A 63 -8.59 -11.02 18.05
CA ILE A 63 -7.40 -11.80 18.36
C ILE A 63 -7.52 -12.30 19.80
N SER A 64 -7.42 -13.62 19.99
CA SER A 64 -7.52 -14.26 21.30
C SER A 64 -6.19 -14.27 22.05
N GLY A 65 -6.22 -14.37 23.38
CA GLY A 65 -5.03 -14.49 24.23
C GLY A 65 -4.77 -13.27 25.14
N ALA A 66 -3.73 -13.34 25.96
CA ALA A 66 -3.39 -12.30 26.94
C ALA A 66 -3.01 -10.96 26.31
N ALA A 67 -2.36 -10.99 25.14
CA ALA A 67 -2.11 -9.82 24.28
C ALA A 67 -3.18 -9.65 23.19
N GLY A 68 -4.34 -10.32 23.36
CA GLY A 68 -5.45 -10.28 22.42
C GLY A 68 -6.21 -8.96 22.46
N GLY A 69 -7.16 -8.82 21.53
CA GLY A 69 -7.90 -7.59 21.33
C GLY A 69 -8.68 -7.62 20.04
N ILE A 70 -8.85 -6.45 19.44
CA ILE A 70 -9.49 -6.29 18.14
C ILE A 70 -8.56 -5.60 17.15
N LYS A 71 -8.69 -5.94 15.88
CA LYS A 71 -7.92 -5.36 14.78
C LYS A 71 -8.87 -4.99 13.65
N PHE A 72 -8.74 -3.77 13.14
CA PHE A 72 -9.45 -3.35 11.92
C PHE A 72 -8.57 -3.58 10.70
N ILE A 73 -9.11 -4.24 9.68
CA ILE A 73 -8.47 -4.49 8.39
C ILE A 73 -9.21 -3.65 7.34
N PRO A 74 -8.56 -2.61 6.78
CA PRO A 74 -9.13 -1.85 5.68
C PRO A 74 -9.39 -2.76 4.47
N ILE A 75 -10.61 -2.74 3.96
CA ILE A 75 -11.01 -3.45 2.74
C ILE A 75 -11.95 -2.52 1.98
N ILE A 76 -11.88 -2.59 0.66
CA ILE A 76 -12.85 -1.97 -0.23
C ILE A 76 -13.59 -3.07 -0.98
N GLY A 77 -14.92 -2.96 -1.03
CA GLY A 77 -15.75 -3.86 -1.81
C GLY A 77 -15.40 -3.83 -3.30
N TYR A 78 -15.58 -4.96 -3.98
CA TYR A 78 -15.21 -5.14 -5.38
C TYR A 78 -15.77 -4.05 -6.29
N GLU A 79 -17.08 -3.79 -6.22
CA GLU A 79 -17.76 -2.77 -7.04
C GLU A 79 -17.17 -1.36 -6.86
N ARG A 80 -16.82 -0.99 -5.62
CA ARG A 80 -16.20 0.31 -5.34
C ARG A 80 -14.75 0.38 -5.80
N GLY A 81 -14.01 -0.73 -5.67
CA GLY A 81 -12.65 -0.86 -6.19
C GLY A 81 -12.62 -0.73 -7.72
N ASN A 82 -13.49 -1.48 -8.40
CA ASN A 82 -13.62 -1.46 -9.86
C ASN A 82 -14.05 -0.08 -10.36
N LYS A 83 -15.06 0.55 -9.71
CA LYS A 83 -15.47 1.92 -10.03
C LYS A 83 -14.31 2.90 -9.90
N PHE A 84 -13.51 2.81 -8.84
CA PHE A 84 -12.32 3.64 -8.68
C PHE A 84 -11.28 3.40 -9.78
N ALA A 85 -11.03 2.13 -10.14
CA ALA A 85 -10.10 1.80 -11.22
C ALA A 85 -10.57 2.38 -12.56
N LEU A 86 -11.86 2.31 -12.88
CA LEU A 86 -12.45 2.93 -14.07
C LEU A 86 -12.30 4.46 -14.05
N GLU A 87 -12.63 5.13 -12.94
CA GLU A 87 -12.44 6.57 -12.78
C GLU A 87 -10.97 6.98 -12.97
N LEU A 88 -10.04 6.16 -12.46
CA LEU A 88 -8.60 6.37 -12.64
C LEU A 88 -8.17 6.17 -14.10
N CYS A 89 -8.70 5.15 -14.78
CA CYS A 89 -8.45 4.95 -16.21
C CYS A 89 -8.90 6.15 -17.04
N ASP A 90 -10.09 6.67 -16.78
CA ASP A 90 -10.63 7.83 -17.48
C ASP A 90 -9.79 9.10 -17.24
N LEU A 91 -9.29 9.29 -16.01
CA LEU A 91 -8.33 10.36 -15.72
C LEU A 91 -7.02 10.20 -16.49
N LEU A 92 -6.54 8.95 -16.63
CA LEU A 92 -5.27 8.63 -17.28
C LEU A 92 -5.33 8.67 -18.81
N LYS A 93 -6.52 8.60 -19.43
CA LYS A 93 -6.70 8.68 -20.90
C LYS A 93 -6.45 10.06 -21.52
N ASP A 94 -6.15 11.07 -20.73
CA ASP A 94 -5.82 12.40 -21.24
C ASP A 94 -4.49 12.37 -22.02
N ASP A 95 -4.55 12.56 -23.34
CA ASP A 95 -3.39 12.61 -24.24
C ASP A 95 -2.35 13.67 -23.83
N GLY A 96 -2.78 14.72 -23.11
CA GLY A 96 -1.88 15.72 -22.53
C GLY A 96 -0.90 15.16 -21.49
N ARG A 97 -1.11 13.91 -21.05
CA ARG A 97 -0.21 13.19 -20.14
C ARG A 97 0.94 12.51 -20.85
N VAL A 98 0.91 12.32 -22.17
CA VAL A 98 1.99 11.63 -22.88
C VAL A 98 3.28 12.46 -22.81
N ILE A 99 4.36 11.84 -22.33
CA ILE A 99 5.70 12.44 -22.29
C ILE A 99 6.71 11.54 -23.03
N ALA A 100 7.86 12.13 -23.37
CA ALA A 100 8.91 11.46 -24.14
C ALA A 100 9.31 10.10 -23.55
N GLY A 101 9.46 9.07 -24.41
CA GLY A 101 9.85 7.72 -24.00
C GLY A 101 8.71 6.76 -23.71
N ASN A 102 7.50 7.07 -24.21
CA ASN A 102 6.25 6.33 -23.97
C ASN A 102 5.91 6.25 -22.48
N PHE A 103 6.05 7.38 -21.79
CA PHE A 103 5.62 7.54 -20.40
C PHE A 103 4.37 8.41 -20.34
N ILE A 104 3.70 8.31 -19.21
CA ILE A 104 2.56 9.14 -18.87
C ILE A 104 2.87 9.98 -17.64
N TYR A 105 2.39 11.21 -17.64
CA TYR A 105 2.48 12.12 -16.51
C TYR A 105 1.43 11.72 -15.46
N VAL A 106 1.92 11.25 -14.32
CA VAL A 106 1.09 10.75 -13.20
C VAL A 106 1.39 11.47 -11.89
N THR A 107 2.18 12.54 -11.91
CA THR A 107 2.61 13.21 -10.67
C THR A 107 1.43 13.84 -9.93
N ASP A 108 0.47 14.42 -10.65
CA ASP A 108 -0.78 14.95 -10.09
C ASP A 108 -1.62 13.86 -9.44
N VAL A 109 -1.65 12.66 -10.03
CA VAL A 109 -2.33 11.48 -9.50
C VAL A 109 -1.63 10.99 -8.23
N MET A 110 -0.31 10.83 -8.28
CA MET A 110 0.52 10.33 -7.18
C MET A 110 0.53 11.24 -5.95
N TYR A 111 0.26 12.54 -6.14
CA TYR A 111 0.23 13.51 -5.04
C TYR A 111 -1.19 13.94 -4.66
N ASN A 112 -2.22 13.28 -5.21
CA ASN A 112 -3.60 13.48 -4.80
C ASN A 112 -3.97 12.55 -3.62
N PRO A 113 -4.19 13.06 -2.40
CA PRO A 113 -4.45 12.20 -1.23
C PRO A 113 -5.73 11.38 -1.35
N GLN A 114 -6.74 11.86 -2.09
CA GLN A 114 -8.00 11.14 -2.27
C GLN A 114 -7.83 9.92 -3.18
N ILE A 115 -7.04 10.07 -4.26
CA ILE A 115 -6.72 8.96 -5.16
C ILE A 115 -5.84 7.95 -4.44
N ILE A 116 -4.77 8.45 -3.80
CA ILE A 116 -3.74 7.60 -3.20
C ILE A 116 -4.24 6.89 -1.95
N GLY A 117 -5.12 7.51 -1.16
CA GLY A 117 -5.81 6.84 -0.06
C GLY A 117 -6.64 5.64 -0.53
N LYS A 118 -7.41 5.79 -1.62
CA LYS A 118 -8.19 4.68 -2.21
C LYS A 118 -7.28 3.60 -2.80
N ALA A 119 -6.28 3.99 -3.58
CA ALA A 119 -5.30 3.06 -4.16
C ALA A 119 -4.54 2.27 -3.08
N GLY A 120 -4.16 2.93 -1.99
CA GLY A 120 -3.49 2.28 -0.87
C GLY A 120 -4.36 1.25 -0.15
N VAL A 121 -5.68 1.48 -0.02
CA VAL A 121 -6.61 0.47 0.52
C VAL A 121 -6.72 -0.73 -0.42
N ILE A 122 -6.84 -0.50 -1.73
CA ILE A 122 -6.90 -1.57 -2.74
C ILE A 122 -5.63 -2.43 -2.68
N LEU A 123 -4.45 -1.81 -2.83
CA LEU A 123 -3.18 -2.55 -2.85
C LEU A 123 -2.91 -3.28 -1.53
N SER A 124 -3.11 -2.62 -0.38
CA SER A 124 -2.91 -3.30 0.91
C SER A 124 -3.82 -4.52 1.10
N SER A 125 -5.03 -4.49 0.54
CA SER A 125 -5.96 -5.62 0.62
C SER A 125 -5.46 -6.88 -0.12
N CYS A 126 -4.64 -6.72 -1.17
CA CYS A 126 -4.00 -7.82 -1.90
C CYS A 126 -2.98 -8.57 -1.03
N PHE A 127 -2.38 -7.88 -0.05
CA PHE A 127 -1.30 -8.41 0.77
C PHE A 127 -1.72 -8.76 2.21
N LYS A 128 -3.01 -8.61 2.55
CA LYS A 128 -3.52 -8.71 3.94
C LYS A 128 -3.29 -10.06 4.64
N ASN A 129 -3.12 -11.13 3.87
CA ASN A 129 -2.90 -12.49 4.38
C ASN A 129 -1.42 -12.87 4.42
N MET A 130 -0.53 -11.97 4.04
CA MET A 130 0.91 -12.17 4.07
C MET A 130 1.47 -11.68 5.40
N ASP A 131 2.55 -12.33 5.82
CA ASP A 131 3.36 -11.89 6.94
C ASP A 131 4.39 -10.89 6.40
N ILE A 132 4.25 -9.61 6.77
CA ILE A 132 5.01 -8.49 6.20
C ILE A 132 5.57 -7.66 7.36
N ASP A 133 6.86 -7.38 7.30
CA ASP A 133 7.54 -6.54 8.28
C ASP A 133 7.63 -5.07 7.82
N TYR A 134 7.82 -4.86 6.51
CA TYR A 134 8.03 -3.53 5.93
C TYR A 134 7.40 -3.39 4.55
N VAL A 135 6.96 -2.17 4.25
CA VAL A 135 6.76 -1.72 2.86
C VAL A 135 8.02 -1.00 2.43
N ILE A 136 8.58 -1.35 1.27
CA ILE A 136 9.71 -0.66 0.68
C ILE A 136 9.30 0.04 -0.63
N THR A 137 9.90 1.20 -0.89
CA THR A 137 9.76 1.92 -2.16
C THR A 137 11.08 2.58 -2.55
N VAL A 138 11.19 3.11 -3.77
CA VAL A 138 12.32 3.95 -4.21
C VAL A 138 11.82 5.37 -4.35
N GLU A 139 12.66 6.34 -3.94
CA GLU A 139 12.30 7.74 -4.14
C GLU A 139 12.04 8.08 -5.63
N THR A 140 11.14 9.02 -5.94
CA THR A 140 10.38 9.87 -5.02
C THR A 140 8.87 9.69 -5.17
N LYS A 141 8.40 9.42 -6.39
CA LYS A 141 6.97 9.49 -6.75
C LYS A 141 6.12 8.41 -6.09
N GLY A 142 6.66 7.21 -5.89
CA GLY A 142 5.96 6.10 -5.24
C GLY A 142 5.74 6.26 -3.73
N ILE A 143 6.43 7.21 -3.07
CA ILE A 143 6.43 7.36 -1.61
C ILE A 143 5.02 7.54 -1.02
N PRO A 144 4.14 8.43 -1.54
CA PRO A 144 2.81 8.61 -0.96
C PRO A 144 1.97 7.33 -1.01
N LEU A 145 2.04 6.57 -2.10
CA LEU A 145 1.31 5.31 -2.23
C LEU A 145 1.87 4.25 -1.27
N ALA A 146 3.20 4.13 -1.21
CA ALA A 146 3.86 3.22 -0.27
C ALA A 146 3.52 3.55 1.18
N TYR A 147 3.41 4.85 1.53
CA TYR A 147 2.98 5.30 2.85
C TYR A 147 1.54 4.88 3.17
N GLU A 148 0.60 5.08 2.25
CA GLU A 148 -0.79 4.64 2.44
C GLU A 148 -0.90 3.12 2.62
N VAL A 149 -0.16 2.35 1.82
CA VAL A 149 -0.12 0.88 1.93
C VAL A 149 0.50 0.46 3.28
N ALA A 150 1.64 1.05 3.67
CA ALA A 150 2.29 0.76 4.95
C ALA A 150 1.37 1.07 6.13
N ARG A 151 0.70 2.22 6.08
CA ARG A 151 -0.29 2.61 7.10
C ARG A 151 -1.39 1.56 7.18
N ASN A 152 -2.01 1.20 6.06
CA ASN A 152 -3.13 0.24 6.05
C ASN A 152 -2.71 -1.16 6.50
N LEU A 153 -1.49 -1.60 6.22
CA LEU A 153 -0.92 -2.87 6.70
C LEU A 153 -0.43 -2.81 8.15
N GLY A 154 -0.32 -1.62 8.75
CA GLY A 154 0.15 -1.45 10.13
C GLY A 154 1.66 -1.64 10.31
N VAL A 155 2.44 -1.53 9.23
CA VAL A 155 3.90 -1.76 9.20
C VAL A 155 4.67 -0.48 8.90
N GLN A 156 6.01 -0.50 9.03
CA GLN A 156 6.83 0.66 8.73
C GLN A 156 7.14 0.77 7.23
N LEU A 157 7.28 2.02 6.77
CA LEU A 157 7.77 2.34 5.43
C LEU A 157 9.29 2.47 5.44
N VAL A 158 9.94 1.86 4.45
CA VAL A 158 11.36 1.96 4.14
C VAL A 158 11.52 2.58 2.76
N ILE A 159 12.45 3.53 2.61
CA ILE A 159 12.66 4.25 1.36
C ILE A 159 14.11 4.04 0.93
N ALA A 160 14.30 3.37 -0.21
CA ALA A 160 15.59 3.29 -0.88
C ALA A 160 15.86 4.60 -1.63
N ARG A 161 17.09 5.08 -1.55
CA ARG A 161 17.53 6.35 -2.16
C ARG A 161 18.41 6.12 -3.36
N ARG A 162 18.32 6.99 -4.35
CA ARG A 162 19.17 6.97 -5.55
C ARG A 162 20.57 7.49 -5.25
N ASP A 163 20.67 8.43 -4.31
CA ASP A 163 21.93 9.00 -3.86
C ASP A 163 22.20 8.66 -2.39
N THR A 164 23.44 8.28 -2.08
CA THR A 164 23.88 8.03 -0.70
C THR A 164 24.05 9.36 0.04
N GLN A 165 23.36 9.54 1.16
CA GLN A 165 23.60 10.68 2.06
C GLN A 165 24.50 10.27 3.23
N VAL A 166 25.52 11.09 3.50
CA VAL A 166 26.50 10.88 4.60
C VAL A 166 25.82 10.76 5.97
N THR A 167 24.65 11.37 6.13
CA THR A 167 23.86 11.39 7.37
C THR A 167 23.22 10.05 7.72
N GLU A 168 23.24 9.05 6.84
CA GLU A 168 22.55 7.77 7.05
C GLU A 168 23.42 6.65 7.65
N GLY A 169 24.72 6.91 7.85
CA GLY A 169 25.65 5.94 8.42
C GLY A 169 26.01 4.81 7.44
N PRO A 170 26.27 3.58 7.93
CA PRO A 170 26.62 2.44 7.07
C PRO A 170 25.48 2.09 6.11
N THR A 171 25.78 2.10 4.81
CA THR A 171 24.78 1.96 3.75
C THR A 171 25.18 0.82 2.81
N VAL A 172 24.17 0.07 2.37
CA VAL A 172 24.30 -0.90 1.28
C VAL A 172 23.90 -0.19 -0.01
N THR A 173 24.68 -0.42 -1.06
CA THR A 173 24.48 0.19 -2.37
C THR A 173 24.50 -0.91 -3.42
N ILE A 174 23.53 -0.85 -4.34
CA ILE A 174 23.51 -1.72 -5.52
C ILE A 174 23.34 -0.89 -6.79
N ASN A 175 23.73 -1.48 -7.92
CA ASN A 175 23.45 -0.94 -9.25
C ASN A 175 22.40 -1.80 -9.93
N TYR A 176 21.48 -1.16 -10.65
CA TYR A 176 20.42 -1.82 -11.40
C TYR A 176 20.18 -1.11 -12.73
N VAL A 177 19.59 -1.81 -13.69
CA VAL A 177 19.17 -1.20 -14.95
C VAL A 177 17.76 -0.69 -14.78
N SER A 178 17.59 0.63 -14.86
CA SER A 178 16.27 1.23 -14.77
C SER A 178 15.46 0.92 -16.02
N GLY A 179 14.27 0.34 -15.83
CA GLY A 179 13.34 0.08 -16.94
C GLY A 179 12.87 1.36 -17.62
N THR A 180 12.98 2.51 -16.94
CA THR A 180 12.55 3.80 -17.52
C THR A 180 13.63 4.43 -18.38
N SER A 181 14.87 4.52 -17.89
CA SER A 181 15.97 5.19 -18.60
C SER A 181 16.83 4.25 -19.44
N GLY A 182 16.76 2.93 -19.23
CA GLY A 182 17.68 1.95 -19.83
C GLY A 182 19.14 2.12 -19.36
N ARG A 183 19.39 3.02 -18.40
CA ARG A 183 20.71 3.31 -17.85
C ARG A 183 20.90 2.58 -16.53
N LEU A 184 22.16 2.30 -16.23
CA LEU A 184 22.58 1.92 -14.89
C LEU A 184 22.24 3.07 -13.93
N GLN A 185 21.44 2.73 -12.93
CA GLN A 185 21.10 3.59 -11.80
C GLN A 185 21.57 2.90 -10.52
N GLN A 186 21.81 3.71 -9.51
CA GLN A 186 22.18 3.24 -8.19
C GLN A 186 20.97 3.36 -7.28
N MET A 187 20.83 2.43 -6.33
CA MET A 187 19.99 2.61 -5.17
C MET A 187 20.72 2.18 -3.91
N SER A 188 20.35 2.77 -2.78
CA SER A 188 21.03 2.59 -1.53
C SER A 188 20.07 2.61 -0.35
N LEU A 189 20.42 1.87 0.71
CA LEU A 189 19.63 1.77 1.93
C LEU A 189 20.55 1.65 3.14
N SER A 190 20.28 2.45 4.17
CA SER A 190 21.01 2.36 5.45
C SER A 190 20.77 1.01 6.11
N LYS A 191 21.84 0.42 6.68
CA LYS A 191 21.75 -0.79 7.49
C LYS A 191 20.87 -0.64 8.74
N ARG A 192 20.52 0.60 9.11
CA ARG A 192 19.64 0.92 10.24
C ARG A 192 18.16 1.02 9.85
N SER A 193 17.83 1.07 8.56
CA SER A 193 16.47 1.33 8.09
C SER A 193 15.53 0.13 8.27
N MET A 194 16.06 -1.09 8.35
CA MET A 194 15.28 -2.30 8.51
C MET A 194 16.06 -3.37 9.27
N LYS A 195 15.34 -4.32 9.85
CA LYS A 195 15.95 -5.49 10.48
C LYS A 195 16.39 -6.49 9.40
N PRO A 196 17.47 -7.26 9.62
CA PRO A 196 17.77 -8.40 8.77
C PRO A 196 16.64 -9.44 8.78
N SER A 197 16.61 -10.32 7.78
CA SER A 197 15.65 -11.43 7.70
C SER A 197 14.18 -11.00 7.73
N SER A 198 13.88 -9.84 7.14
CA SER A 198 12.54 -9.28 7.08
C SER A 198 11.84 -9.66 5.78
N LYS A 199 10.50 -9.74 5.82
CA LYS A 199 9.65 -9.85 4.65
C LYS A 199 9.15 -8.48 4.23
N CYS A 200 9.40 -8.11 2.98
CA CYS A 200 9.07 -6.81 2.44
C CYS A 200 8.14 -6.92 1.24
N ILE A 201 7.24 -5.96 1.08
CA ILE A 201 6.56 -5.72 -0.19
C ILE A 201 7.06 -4.44 -0.84
N PHE A 202 7.20 -4.43 -2.16
CA PHE A 202 7.61 -3.25 -2.91
C PHE A 202 6.40 -2.53 -3.49
N ILE A 203 6.30 -1.22 -3.25
CA ILE A 203 5.23 -0.38 -3.78
C ILE A 203 5.81 0.74 -4.66
N ASP A 204 5.31 0.88 -5.88
CA ASP A 204 5.77 1.90 -6.84
C ASP A 204 4.64 2.54 -7.64
N ASP A 205 4.93 3.67 -8.28
CA ASP A 205 3.94 4.36 -9.12
C ASP A 205 3.72 3.67 -10.47
N PHE A 206 4.80 3.25 -11.14
CA PHE A 206 4.73 2.79 -12.52
C PHE A 206 5.70 1.63 -12.83
N MET A 207 5.18 0.50 -13.31
CA MET A 207 6.00 -0.63 -13.76
C MET A 207 6.16 -0.66 -15.28
N LYS A 208 7.42 -0.48 -15.75
CA LYS A 208 7.78 -0.71 -17.16
C LYS A 208 8.29 -2.12 -17.40
N GLY A 209 9.60 -2.35 -17.19
CA GLY A 209 10.22 -3.68 -17.36
C GLY A 209 10.50 -4.43 -16.04
N GLY A 210 10.18 -3.83 -14.89
CA GLY A 210 10.47 -4.43 -13.57
C GLY A 210 11.91 -4.26 -13.08
N GLY A 211 12.77 -3.51 -13.77
CA GLY A 211 14.18 -3.34 -13.38
C GLY A 211 14.38 -2.72 -12.00
N THR A 212 13.54 -1.76 -11.61
CA THR A 212 13.57 -1.18 -10.24
C THR A 212 13.17 -2.22 -9.19
N ALA A 213 12.12 -3.01 -9.44
CA ALA A 213 11.69 -4.06 -8.52
C ALA A 213 12.75 -5.16 -8.37
N GLN A 214 13.41 -5.54 -9.48
CA GLN A 214 14.55 -6.46 -9.45
C GLN A 214 15.72 -5.87 -8.66
N GLY A 215 16.02 -4.59 -8.82
CA GLY A 215 16.99 -3.89 -7.99
C GLY A 215 16.62 -3.98 -6.49
N ILE A 216 15.37 -3.71 -6.13
CA ILE A 216 14.92 -3.85 -4.73
C ILE A 216 15.07 -5.29 -4.22
N LYS A 217 14.74 -6.29 -5.04
CA LYS A 217 14.95 -7.71 -4.70
C LYS A 217 16.43 -7.99 -4.42
N ASP A 218 17.34 -7.45 -5.22
CA ASP A 218 18.77 -7.66 -5.04
C ASP A 218 19.32 -6.86 -3.83
N LEU A 219 18.80 -5.66 -3.59
CA LEU A 219 19.13 -4.87 -2.40
C LEU A 219 18.71 -5.59 -1.12
N LEU A 220 17.52 -6.20 -1.08
CA LEU A 220 17.01 -6.91 0.09
C LEU A 220 17.83 -8.17 0.41
N LYS A 221 18.42 -8.84 -0.59
CA LYS A 221 19.32 -9.98 -0.37
C LYS A 221 20.54 -9.60 0.49
N GLU A 222 21.06 -8.38 0.35
CA GLU A 222 22.17 -7.88 1.17
C GLU A 222 21.80 -7.66 2.65
N PHE A 223 20.50 -7.74 2.98
CA PHE A 223 19.94 -7.70 4.33
C PHE A 223 19.38 -9.06 4.76
N ASP A 224 19.72 -10.14 4.05
CA ASP A 224 19.13 -11.48 4.23
C ASP A 224 17.59 -11.46 4.22
N SER A 225 16.99 -10.48 3.53
CA SER A 225 15.56 -10.18 3.54
C SER A 225 14.91 -10.55 2.21
N GLU A 226 13.60 -10.74 2.23
CA GLU A 226 12.85 -11.28 1.09
C GLU A 226 11.84 -10.26 0.55
N LEU A 227 11.77 -10.15 -0.78
CA LEU A 227 10.68 -9.46 -1.46
C LEU A 227 9.54 -10.44 -1.70
N VAL A 228 8.48 -10.35 -0.89
CA VAL A 228 7.34 -11.30 -0.90
C VAL A 228 6.15 -10.84 -1.76
N GLY A 229 6.20 -9.62 -2.29
CA GLY A 229 5.16 -9.10 -3.16
C GLY A 229 5.49 -7.74 -3.75
N ILE A 230 4.86 -7.43 -4.87
CA ILE A 230 5.02 -6.15 -5.57
C ILE A 230 3.64 -5.59 -5.90
N GLY A 231 3.41 -4.31 -5.59
CA GLY A 231 2.18 -3.60 -5.93
C GLY A 231 2.50 -2.29 -6.65
N VAL A 232 1.85 -2.02 -7.77
CA VAL A 232 2.03 -0.77 -8.50
C VAL A 232 0.70 -0.10 -8.82
N LEU A 233 0.70 1.23 -8.97
CA LEU A 233 -0.52 1.91 -9.43
C LEU A 233 -0.81 1.52 -10.88
N ILE A 234 0.21 1.59 -11.74
CA ILE A 234 0.08 1.41 -13.18
C ILE A 234 1.12 0.40 -13.68
N ASP A 235 0.68 -0.58 -14.45
CA ASP A 235 1.55 -1.50 -15.18
C ASP A 235 1.52 -1.20 -16.68
N ASN A 236 2.69 -1.14 -17.33
CA ASN A 236 2.80 -0.99 -18.77
C ASN A 236 2.90 -2.35 -19.46
N LYS A 237 1.79 -2.84 -20.02
CA LYS A 237 1.72 -4.14 -20.70
C LYS A 237 2.38 -4.17 -22.08
N GLN A 238 2.86 -3.04 -22.62
CA GLN A 238 3.68 -3.06 -23.85
C GLN A 238 4.99 -3.86 -23.68
N VAL A 239 5.46 -4.04 -22.45
CA VAL A 239 6.59 -4.92 -22.13
C VAL A 239 6.03 -6.27 -21.70
N GLU A 240 5.92 -7.20 -22.64
CA GLU A 240 5.34 -8.53 -22.39
C GLU A 240 6.11 -9.32 -21.32
N LYS A 241 7.45 -9.28 -21.37
CA LYS A 241 8.30 -9.99 -20.42
C LYS A 241 8.86 -9.06 -19.36
N LYS A 242 8.32 -9.17 -18.15
CA LYS A 242 8.83 -8.48 -16.96
C LYS A 242 10.04 -9.21 -16.39
N LEU A 243 10.83 -8.49 -15.58
CA LEU A 243 11.94 -9.07 -14.80
C LEU A 243 11.46 -9.71 -13.48
N VAL A 244 10.16 -9.66 -13.19
CA VAL A 244 9.53 -10.14 -11.95
C VAL A 244 8.20 -10.80 -12.31
N ASP A 245 7.87 -11.91 -11.63
CA ASP A 245 6.77 -12.80 -12.06
C ASP A 245 5.53 -12.75 -11.13
N ASP A 246 5.58 -12.02 -10.00
CA ASP A 246 4.48 -11.92 -9.02
C ASP A 246 4.25 -10.46 -8.57
N TYR A 247 3.38 -9.75 -9.29
CA TYR A 247 2.98 -8.38 -8.95
C TYR A 247 1.49 -8.15 -9.16
N VAL A 248 0.97 -7.14 -8.48
CA VAL A 248 -0.40 -6.64 -8.70
C VAL A 248 -0.34 -5.18 -9.17
N SER A 249 -1.27 -4.80 -10.03
CA SER A 249 -1.47 -3.42 -10.47
C SER A 249 -2.93 -3.03 -10.30
N ILE A 250 -3.24 -1.73 -10.24
CA ILE A 250 -4.63 -1.26 -10.27
C ILE A 250 -5.08 -1.00 -11.72
N VAL A 251 -4.17 -0.44 -12.51
CA VAL A 251 -4.42 -0.06 -13.91
C VAL A 251 -3.37 -0.70 -14.82
N GLU A 252 -3.81 -1.09 -16.00
CA GLU A 252 -2.97 -1.57 -17.09
C GLU A 252 -2.99 -0.56 -18.24
N LEU A 253 -1.79 -0.24 -18.70
CA LEU A 253 -1.52 0.60 -19.85
C LEU A 253 -1.05 -0.32 -20.99
N ASN A 254 -1.96 -0.65 -21.91
CA ASN A 254 -1.69 -1.60 -22.99
C ASN A 254 -0.99 -0.94 -24.18
N SER A 255 -1.31 0.33 -24.46
CA SER A 255 -0.70 1.03 -25.59
C SER A 255 -0.62 2.54 -25.39
N VAL A 256 0.57 3.08 -25.64
CA VAL A 256 0.87 4.51 -25.80
C VAL A 256 1.59 4.69 -27.13
N ASP A 257 1.09 5.60 -27.96
CA ASP A 257 1.80 6.12 -29.12
C ASP A 257 2.26 7.56 -28.84
N LYS A 258 3.21 8.06 -29.63
CA LYS A 258 4.00 9.28 -29.43
C LYS A 258 3.20 10.54 -29.06
N SER A 259 1.90 10.55 -29.31
CA SER A 259 0.99 11.67 -28.99
C SER A 259 -0.35 11.26 -28.40
N SER A 260 -0.61 9.96 -28.17
CA SER A 260 -1.90 9.53 -27.64
C SER A 260 -1.82 8.28 -26.78
N ILE A 261 -2.68 8.26 -25.77
CA ILE A 261 -2.91 7.11 -24.92
C ILE A 261 -3.99 6.27 -25.60
N ILE A 262 -3.58 5.14 -26.14
CA ILE A 262 -4.45 4.33 -26.99
C ILE A 262 -5.35 3.45 -26.12
N GLU A 263 -4.78 2.86 -25.05
CA GLU A 263 -5.51 1.85 -24.28
C GLU A 263 -5.07 1.82 -22.82
N VAL A 264 -6.03 2.13 -21.94
CA VAL A 264 -5.92 2.09 -20.48
C VAL A 264 -7.15 1.40 -19.92
N GLN A 265 -6.95 0.39 -19.08
CA GLN A 265 -8.02 -0.40 -18.49
C GLN A 265 -7.71 -0.76 -17.03
N PRO A 266 -8.75 -1.08 -16.21
CA PRO A 266 -8.52 -1.72 -14.92
C PRO A 266 -7.73 -3.02 -15.11
N SER A 267 -6.89 -3.36 -14.14
CA SER A 267 -6.11 -4.60 -14.22
C SER A 267 -6.99 -5.84 -14.05
N GLU A 268 -6.39 -7.00 -14.35
CA GLU A 268 -7.03 -8.32 -14.19
C GLU A 268 -7.57 -8.59 -12.77
N MET A 269 -7.16 -7.83 -11.75
CA MET A 269 -7.72 -7.97 -10.40
C MET A 269 -9.20 -7.55 -10.29
N PHE A 270 -9.71 -6.86 -11.33
CA PHE A 270 -11.10 -6.41 -11.45
C PHE A 270 -11.84 -7.11 -12.61
N SER A 271 -11.36 -8.28 -13.04
CA SER A 271 -11.98 -9.12 -14.08
C SER A 271 -12.73 -10.33 -13.51
#